data_AF-A0A522TU93-F1
#
_entry.id   AF-A0A522TU93-F1
#
_cell.length_a   1.000
_cell.length_b   1.000
_cell.length_c   1.000
_cell.angle_alpha   90.00
_cell.angle_beta   90.00
_cell.angle_gamma   90.00
#
_symmetry.space_group_name_H-M   'P 1'
#
loop_
_entity.id
_entity.type
_entity.pdbx_description
1 polymer ?
#
loop_
_entity_poly.entity_id
_entity_poly.type
_entity_poly.pdbx_seq_one_letter_code
_entity_poly.pdbx_strand_id
1 'polypeptide(L)'
;MPSTNLVDGEKIKVTVTGFGKGGKLFVSEGATAADASSAGCGEQLAAQPFIITDDSGDGTETFSVSPVSGTKPYNTTCTQTRTDQCVLLVTAGIKYGYAYAPLSFEGG
;
A
#
# COMPACT_ATOMS: atom_id res chain seq x y z
N MET A 1 -9.03 -2.43 11.49
CA MET A 1 -8.56 -1.04 11.32
C MET A 1 -9.51 -0.34 10.38
N PRO A 2 -9.67 0.99 10.44
CA PRO A 2 -10.50 1.66 9.45
C PRO A 2 -9.86 1.51 8.06
N SER A 3 -10.68 1.12 7.10
CA SER A 3 -10.36 1.09 5.68
C SER A 3 -11.38 1.91 4.87
N THR A 4 -12.24 2.66 5.57
CA THR A 4 -13.37 3.40 5.03
C THR A 4 -13.55 4.70 5.78
N ASN A 5 -14.12 5.72 5.14
CA ASN A 5 -14.28 7.07 5.69
C ASN A 5 -12.95 7.64 6.20
N LEU A 6 -11.86 7.34 5.49
CA LEU A 6 -10.53 7.82 5.83
C LEU A 6 -10.39 9.30 5.49
N VAL A 7 -9.52 9.99 6.23
CA VAL A 7 -9.13 11.37 5.93
C VAL A 7 -7.71 11.39 5.36
N ASP A 8 -7.42 12.37 4.48
CA ASP A 8 -6.06 12.58 3.98
C ASP A 8 -5.05 12.76 5.12
N GLY A 9 -3.94 12.02 5.06
CA GLY A 9 -2.91 11.98 6.10
C GLY A 9 -3.24 11.11 7.31
N GLU A 10 -4.41 10.46 7.36
CA GLU A 10 -4.80 9.60 8.47
C GLU A 10 -3.81 8.43 8.62
N LYS A 11 -3.43 8.13 9.86
CA LYS A 11 -2.53 7.01 10.18
C LYS A 11 -3.34 5.76 10.44
N ILE A 12 -3.25 4.80 9.53
CA ILE A 12 -3.83 3.46 9.72
C ILE A 12 -2.75 2.47 10.17
N LYS A 13 -3.19 1.45 10.90
CA LYS A 13 -2.33 0.30 11.19
C LYS A 13 -2.51 -0.72 10.07
N VAL A 14 -1.43 -1.15 9.45
CA VAL A 14 -1.39 -2.14 8.37
C VAL A 14 -0.92 -3.45 8.98
N THR A 15 -1.66 -4.53 8.76
CA THR A 15 -1.28 -5.87 9.21
C THR A 15 -1.20 -6.79 8.01
N VAL A 16 -0.12 -7.55 7.94
CA VAL A 16 0.15 -8.54 6.90
C VAL A 16 0.29 -9.91 7.55
N THR A 17 -0.18 -10.95 6.86
CA THR A 17 -0.06 -12.33 7.32
C THR A 17 0.30 -13.24 6.17
N GLY A 18 0.98 -14.35 6.45
CA GLY A 18 1.32 -15.35 5.43
C GLY A 18 2.37 -14.90 4.42
N PHE A 19 3.10 -13.82 4.70
CA PHE A 19 4.29 -13.46 3.93
C PHE A 19 5.49 -14.28 4.41
N GLY A 20 6.55 -14.40 3.61
CA GLY A 20 7.74 -15.17 3.99
C GLY A 20 8.35 -14.67 5.31
N LYS A 21 8.95 -15.57 6.10
CA LYS A 21 9.60 -15.26 7.39
C LYS A 21 10.74 -14.27 7.22
N GLY A 22 10.85 -13.25 8.08
CA GLY A 22 11.92 -12.25 8.02
C GLY A 22 11.94 -11.43 6.72
N GLY A 23 10.82 -11.40 6.00
CA GLY A 23 10.67 -10.73 4.72
C GLY A 23 10.52 -9.22 4.88
N LYS A 24 11.13 -8.47 3.97
CA LYS A 24 10.89 -7.03 3.82
C LYS A 24 9.81 -6.79 2.78
N LEU A 25 8.71 -6.18 3.21
CA LEU A 25 7.58 -5.84 2.35
C LEU A 25 7.48 -4.33 2.22
N PHE A 26 7.25 -3.84 1.01
CA PHE A 26 7.08 -2.41 0.73
C PHE A 26 5.61 -2.06 0.68
N VAL A 27 5.25 -0.92 1.26
CA VAL A 27 3.88 -0.44 1.35
C VAL A 27 3.72 0.80 0.49
N SER A 28 2.69 0.82 -0.35
CA SER A 28 2.34 1.94 -1.21
C SER A 28 0.83 2.05 -1.40
N GLU A 29 0.37 3.17 -1.95
CA GLU A 29 -1.03 3.36 -2.34
C GLU A 29 -1.16 3.37 -3.86
N GLY A 30 -2.19 2.71 -4.36
CA GLY A 30 -2.59 2.71 -5.77
C GLY A 30 -3.95 3.37 -5.96
N ALA A 31 -4.15 3.99 -7.12
CA ALA A 31 -5.41 4.66 -7.45
C ALA A 31 -6.58 3.67 -7.62
N THR A 32 -6.28 2.48 -8.15
CA THR A 32 -7.23 1.38 -8.31
C THR A 32 -6.56 0.03 -8.10
N ALA A 33 -7.35 -1.03 -7.91
CA ALA A 33 -6.85 -2.40 -7.89
C ALA A 33 -6.14 -2.82 -9.19
N ALA A 34 -6.45 -2.19 -10.33
CA ALA A 34 -5.80 -2.48 -11.60
C ALA A 34 -4.36 -1.97 -11.67
N ASP A 35 -4.01 -0.99 -10.82
CA ASP A 35 -2.67 -0.42 -10.74
C ASP A 35 -1.74 -1.27 -9.84
N ALA A 36 -2.31 -2.18 -9.03
CA ALA A 36 -1.57 -3.00 -8.09
C ALA A 36 -0.58 -3.94 -8.80
N SER A 37 0.69 -3.90 -8.38
CA SER A 37 1.74 -4.72 -8.99
C SER A 37 2.86 -5.06 -8.01
N SER A 38 3.71 -6.02 -8.39
CA SER A 38 4.93 -6.35 -7.63
C SER A 38 5.98 -5.23 -7.59
N ALA A 39 5.79 -4.17 -8.39
CA ALA A 39 6.68 -3.01 -8.39
C ALA A 39 6.17 -1.87 -7.49
N GLY A 40 5.04 -2.07 -6.81
CA GLY A 40 4.37 -1.03 -6.04
C GLY A 40 3.67 0.00 -6.94
N CYS A 41 3.18 1.06 -6.30
CA CYS A 41 2.63 2.24 -6.97
C CYS A 41 3.38 3.50 -6.51
N GLY A 42 3.53 4.49 -7.40
CA GLY A 42 4.12 5.77 -7.05
C GLY A 42 5.64 5.71 -6.96
N GLU A 43 6.20 5.95 -5.78
CA GLU A 43 7.65 6.00 -5.56
C GLU A 43 8.36 4.68 -5.88
N GLN A 44 9.67 4.74 -6.10
CA GLN A 44 10.50 3.54 -6.17
C GLN A 44 10.45 2.76 -4.85
N LEU A 45 10.48 1.43 -4.89
CA LEU A 45 10.43 0.57 -3.69
C LEU A 45 11.43 0.99 -2.60
N ALA A 46 12.63 1.44 -2.98
CA ALA A 46 13.65 1.85 -2.01
C ALA A 46 13.28 3.11 -1.18
N ALA A 47 12.34 3.93 -1.65
CA ALA A 47 11.83 5.10 -0.96
C ALA A 47 10.52 4.83 -0.19
N GLN A 48 9.86 3.71 -0.49
CA GLN A 48 8.61 3.32 0.16
C GLN A 48 8.86 2.87 1.61
N PRO A 49 7.91 3.15 2.53
CA PRO A 49 7.92 2.54 3.85
C PRO A 49 7.82 1.02 3.74
N PHE A 50 8.30 0.32 4.76
CA PHE A 50 8.36 -1.14 4.74
C PHE A 50 7.93 -1.77 6.06
N ILE A 51 7.44 -3.01 5.94
CA ILE A 51 7.12 -3.90 7.04
C ILE A 51 8.15 -5.03 7.04
N ILE A 52 8.70 -5.35 8.21
CA ILE A 52 9.49 -6.57 8.39
C ILE A 52 8.58 -7.60 9.04
N THR A 53 8.49 -8.79 8.43
CA THR A 53 7.73 -9.89 9.01
C THR A 53 8.54 -10.65 10.05
N ASP A 54 7.83 -11.19 11.05
CA ASP A 54 8.40 -12.04 12.08
C ASP A 54 8.62 -13.49 11.59
N ASP A 55 8.96 -14.38 12.52
CA ASP A 55 9.20 -15.81 12.25
C ASP A 55 7.92 -16.59 11.88
N SER A 56 6.74 -15.99 12.07
CA SER A 56 5.45 -16.52 11.63
C SER A 56 5.09 -16.04 10.22
N GLY A 57 5.82 -15.06 9.69
CA GLY A 57 5.49 -14.42 8.41
C GLY A 57 4.48 -13.28 8.53
N ASP A 58 4.25 -12.81 9.76
CA ASP A 58 3.28 -11.76 10.07
C ASP A 58 4.01 -10.45 10.36
N GLY A 59 3.37 -9.32 10.09
CA GLY A 59 3.97 -8.01 10.28
C GLY A 59 2.93 -6.95 10.54
N THR A 60 3.32 -5.87 11.20
CA THR A 60 2.43 -4.74 11.44
C THR A 60 3.22 -3.44 11.45
N GLU A 61 2.70 -2.41 10.78
CA GLU A 61 3.33 -1.08 10.71
C GLU A 61 2.26 0.02 10.64
N THR A 62 2.62 1.26 10.97
CA THR A 62 1.74 2.41 10.78
C THR A 62 2.00 3.06 9.44
N PHE A 63 0.95 3.38 8.69
CA PHE A 63 1.03 3.99 7.37
C PHE A 63 0.08 5.19 7.28
N SER A 64 0.57 6.30 6.72
CA SER A 64 -0.25 7.48 6.44
C SER A 64 -0.88 7.34 5.06
N VAL A 65 -2.21 7.37 4.99
CA VAL A 65 -2.96 7.23 3.74
C VAL A 65 -3.24 8.58 3.10
N SER A 66 -3.42 8.59 1.77
CA SER A 66 -3.83 9.76 1.00
C SER A 66 -4.79 9.36 -0.12
N PRO A 67 -5.84 10.17 -0.41
CA PRO A 67 -6.69 9.94 -1.58
C PRO A 67 -5.93 10.24 -2.89
N VAL A 68 -4.71 10.79 -2.83
CA VAL A 68 -3.86 11.07 -3.98
C VAL A 68 -2.78 9.99 -4.07
N SER A 69 -2.92 9.09 -5.04
CA SER A 69 -2.03 7.94 -5.18
C SER A 69 -1.50 7.77 -6.59
N GLY A 70 -0.36 7.08 -6.73
CA GLY A 70 0.26 6.82 -8.02
C GLY A 70 -0.48 5.76 -8.81
N THR A 71 -0.52 5.90 -10.14
CA THR A 71 -1.14 4.93 -11.07
C THR A 71 -0.17 3.89 -11.62
N LYS A 72 1.14 4.07 -11.38
CA LYS A 72 2.19 3.18 -11.86
C LYS A 72 3.45 3.31 -11.00
N PRO A 73 4.32 2.28 -11.00
CA PRO A 73 5.60 2.33 -10.29
C PRO A 73 6.53 3.40 -10.91
N TYR A 74 7.42 3.94 -10.07
CA TYR A 74 8.40 4.97 -10.44
C TYR A 74 7.80 6.27 -10.99
N ASN A 75 6.55 6.58 -10.63
CA ASN A 75 5.88 7.77 -11.10
C ASN A 75 5.10 8.48 -9.99
N THR A 76 5.70 9.53 -9.45
CA THR A 76 5.10 10.41 -8.44
C THR A 76 4.39 11.62 -9.05
N THR A 77 4.47 11.80 -10.38
CA THR A 77 3.88 12.96 -11.08
C THR A 77 2.52 12.66 -11.71
N CYS A 78 2.22 11.38 -11.96
CA CYS A 78 0.97 10.87 -12.50
C CYS A 78 0.18 10.23 -11.35
N THR A 79 -0.36 11.12 -10.51
CA THR A 79 -1.23 10.75 -9.41
C THR A 79 -2.70 10.93 -9.80
N GLN A 80 -3.57 10.18 -9.17
CA GLN A 80 -5.01 10.34 -9.30
C GLN A 80 -5.63 10.53 -7.92
N THR A 81 -6.55 11.49 -7.81
CA THR A 81 -7.37 11.66 -6.62
C THR A 81 -8.57 10.70 -6.71
N ARG A 82 -8.66 9.76 -5.77
CA ARG A 82 -9.76 8.80 -5.66
C ARG A 82 -10.20 8.70 -4.20
N THR A 83 -11.52 8.56 -4.00
CA THR A 83 -12.10 8.44 -2.65
C THR A 83 -12.78 7.10 -2.43
N ASP A 84 -13.11 6.33 -3.48
CA ASP A 84 -13.87 5.07 -3.40
C ASP A 84 -13.15 3.84 -3.99
N GLN A 85 -12.02 4.06 -4.67
CA GLN A 85 -11.31 3.01 -5.44
C GLN A 85 -9.85 2.84 -5.04
N CYS A 86 -9.35 3.64 -4.09
CA CYS A 86 -7.98 3.55 -3.61
C CYS A 86 -7.67 2.15 -3.08
N VAL A 87 -6.41 1.73 -3.23
CA VAL A 87 -5.94 0.48 -2.65
C VAL A 87 -4.66 0.70 -1.88
N LEU A 88 -4.56 0.07 -0.72
CA LEU A 88 -3.30 -0.15 -0.03
C LEU A 88 -2.63 -1.37 -0.66
N LEU A 89 -1.39 -1.23 -1.10
CA LEU A 89 -0.61 -2.27 -1.76
C LEU A 89 0.60 -2.64 -0.90
N VAL A 90 0.79 -3.95 -0.70
CA VAL A 90 1.98 -4.52 -0.06
C VAL A 90 2.67 -5.45 -1.05
N THR A 91 3.97 -5.29 -1.26
CA THR A 91 4.76 -6.16 -2.15
C THR A 91 6.06 -6.63 -1.53
N ALA A 92 6.44 -7.88 -1.79
CA ALA A 92 7.75 -8.42 -1.46
C ALA A 92 8.85 -8.02 -2.48
N GLY A 93 8.51 -7.21 -3.49
CA GLY A 93 9.42 -6.69 -4.51
C GLY A 93 9.17 -7.28 -5.91
N ILE A 94 9.90 -6.74 -6.90
CA ILE A 94 9.70 -7.07 -8.32
C ILE A 94 9.87 -8.58 -8.55
N LYS A 95 8.91 -9.20 -9.24
CA LYS A 95 8.79 -10.66 -9.49
C LYS A 95 8.37 -11.52 -8.29
N TYR A 96 8.12 -10.92 -7.13
CA TYR A 96 7.53 -11.60 -5.98
C TYR A 96 6.04 -11.29 -5.84
N GLY A 97 5.40 -11.96 -4.88
CA GLY A 97 3.98 -11.75 -4.57
C GLY A 97 3.69 -10.34 -4.07
N TYR A 98 2.44 -9.92 -4.29
CA TYR A 98 1.86 -8.73 -3.72
C TYR A 98 0.44 -9.03 -3.23
N ALA A 99 -0.04 -8.21 -2.32
CA ALA A 99 -1.42 -8.21 -1.85
C ALA A 99 -1.92 -6.77 -1.81
N TYR A 100 -3.23 -6.58 -1.98
CA TYR A 100 -3.84 -5.27 -1.85
C TYR A 100 -5.13 -5.33 -1.05
N ALA A 101 -5.50 -4.21 -0.45
CA ALA A 101 -6.75 -4.02 0.26
C ALA A 101 -7.41 -2.71 -0.19
N PRO A 102 -8.74 -2.68 -0.39
CA PRO A 102 -9.43 -1.45 -0.76
C PRO A 102 -9.43 -0.44 0.40
N LEU A 103 -9.34 0.84 0.05
CA LEU A 103 -9.46 2.00 0.93
C LEU A 103 -10.55 2.92 0.38
N SER A 104 -11.39 3.45 1.26
CA SER A 104 -12.27 4.57 0.93
C SER A 104 -12.09 5.73 1.90
N PHE A 105 -12.13 6.94 1.34
CA PHE A 105 -12.00 8.21 2.03
C PHE A 105 -13.37 8.88 2.19
N GLU A 106 -13.48 9.81 3.13
CA GLU A 106 -14.71 10.59 3.30
C GLU A 106 -15.11 11.29 1.98
N GLY A 107 -16.39 11.19 1.62
CA GLY A 107 -16.92 11.75 0.37
C GLY A 107 -16.79 10.85 -0.86
N GLY A 108 -16.37 9.59 -0.70
CA GLY A 108 -16.48 8.50 -1.69
C GLY A 108 -17.75 7.67 -1.55
#